data_AF-A0A1L9TXW6-F1
#
_entry.id   AF-A0A1L9TXW6-F1
#
_cell.length_a   1.000
_cell.length_b   1.000
_cell.length_c   1.000
_cell.angle_alpha   90.00
_cell.angle_beta   90.00
_cell.angle_gamma   90.00
#
_symmetry.space_group_name_H-M   'P 1'
#
loop_
_entity.id
_entity.type
_entity.pdbx_description
1 polymer ?
#
loop_
_entity_poly.entity_id
_entity_poly.type
_entity_poly.pdbx_seq_one_letter_code
_entity_poly.pdbx_strand_id
1 'polypeptide(L)'
;MLDENLPTFYLKPAKDAYLSTVYLQQHGNEPQPAYSLRYPDPSSPDSRNRFAAALYDPYVPDVVYGEVLIIPEWTQPTLSAEAIRQNGGVAPPPEPILPTRFTIRLYNPDQQVIVNYHPKSWNTPASWSFEMPQHSFREPTGSTLDRVRVDPAAADTTPKLRFSWRRDSKLSKDLTCLLRGKTSAIPETKTKSKEPDITVSIFKSLRELTLYEPNLYRVEMEDFKGLEVVLMLGAIVIRDVYFGSLKEALRISKQSSATASPTSNSPTGNSPAANRPPRPSPAPLVTDIPPASAPQQPPARVSPQVTKQQEQARREEERRTKKMLEEEEKARRKRQAEVDKETRRLQKLYGEEERKARAQTPGLPPRPSAPQAPNGHNGHQYQRPHPRYNQGPSRMSHGGSQPYLQVPGQMSTTTLLSPPVGPPQPAGKPLHNKRSSFFGFRRASDEGKLSKKRSSMF
;
A
#
# COMPACT_ATOMS: atom_id res chain seq x y z
N MET A 1 -19.89 -18.77 7.34
CA MET A 1 -18.66 -17.95 7.42
C MET A 1 -18.21 -17.64 5.99
N LEU A 2 -16.92 -17.50 5.67
CA LEU A 2 -16.46 -17.95 4.35
C LEU A 2 -16.57 -19.50 4.30
N ASP A 3 -16.22 -20.12 3.18
CA ASP A 3 -16.19 -21.58 3.06
C ASP A 3 -15.27 -22.18 4.14
N GLU A 4 -15.81 -23.09 4.97
CA GLU A 4 -15.13 -23.71 6.12
C GLU A 4 -13.99 -24.65 5.70
N ASN A 5 -13.89 -24.94 4.41
CA ASN A 5 -12.77 -25.65 3.80
C ASN A 5 -11.52 -24.78 3.61
N LEU A 6 -11.63 -23.45 3.63
CA LEU A 6 -10.49 -22.54 3.41
C LEU A 6 -9.74 -22.22 4.70
N PRO A 7 -8.38 -22.18 4.68
CA PRO A 7 -7.58 -21.84 5.85
C PRO A 7 -7.93 -20.44 6.34
N THR A 8 -8.48 -20.38 7.56
CA THR A 8 -8.94 -19.15 8.18
C THR A 8 -8.28 -18.96 9.54
N PHE A 9 -7.57 -17.84 9.66
CA PHE A 9 -6.89 -17.42 10.87
C PHE A 9 -7.76 -16.46 11.68
N TYR A 10 -8.00 -16.78 12.95
CA TYR A 10 -8.82 -16.02 13.86
C TYR A 10 -7.95 -15.20 14.81
N LEU A 11 -8.03 -13.87 14.67
CA LEU A 11 -7.37 -12.91 15.54
C LEU A 11 -8.30 -12.61 16.72
N LYS A 12 -8.23 -13.45 17.76
CA LYS A 12 -8.98 -13.22 19.00
C LYS A 12 -8.50 -11.91 19.65
N PRO A 13 -9.40 -11.04 20.15
CA PRO A 13 -8.99 -9.95 21.05
C PRO A 13 -8.47 -10.59 22.35
N ALA A 14 -7.22 -10.29 22.71
CA ALA A 14 -6.61 -10.86 23.90
C ALA A 14 -7.18 -10.26 25.19
N LYS A 15 -7.10 -11.05 26.28
CA LYS A 15 -7.33 -10.56 27.65
C LYS A 15 -6.13 -9.73 28.13
N ASP A 16 -4.92 -10.20 27.83
CA ASP A 16 -3.68 -9.47 28.07
C ASP A 16 -3.36 -8.59 26.86
N ALA A 17 -3.32 -7.28 27.05
CA ALA A 17 -3.30 -6.29 25.96
C ALA A 17 -2.06 -6.32 25.03
N TYR A 18 -1.10 -7.22 25.26
CA TYR A 18 0.17 -7.31 24.53
C TYR A 18 0.55 -8.70 24.03
N LEU A 19 -0.23 -9.75 24.35
CA LEU A 19 0.01 -11.13 23.90
C LEU A 19 -1.31 -11.77 23.46
N SER A 20 -1.36 -12.29 22.23
CA SER A 20 -2.52 -13.00 21.69
C SER A 20 -2.10 -14.24 20.92
N THR A 21 -2.93 -15.28 20.92
CA THR A 21 -2.77 -16.44 20.03
C THR A 21 -3.65 -16.26 18.80
N VAL A 22 -3.08 -16.44 17.61
CA VAL A 22 -3.81 -16.55 16.34
C VAL A 22 -4.06 -18.02 16.09
N TYR A 23 -5.33 -18.38 15.89
CA TYR A 23 -5.76 -19.77 15.66
C TYR A 23 -6.06 -20.00 14.18
N LEU A 24 -5.58 -21.07 13.59
CA LEU A 24 -5.94 -21.53 12.24
C LEU A 24 -7.05 -22.59 12.33
N GLN A 25 -8.09 -22.43 11.51
CA GLN A 25 -9.12 -23.44 11.26
C GLN A 25 -9.19 -23.73 9.76
N GLN A 26 -9.33 -25.00 9.38
CA GLN A 26 -9.44 -25.46 8.00
C GLN A 26 -10.14 -26.84 7.96
N HIS A 27 -10.91 -27.12 6.91
CA HIS A 27 -11.62 -28.40 6.70
C HIS A 27 -12.51 -28.84 7.87
N GLY A 28 -13.12 -27.90 8.60
CA GLY A 28 -13.96 -28.20 9.77
C GLY A 28 -13.21 -28.74 11.00
N ASN A 29 -11.88 -28.79 11.00
CA ASN A 29 -11.08 -29.21 12.16
C ASN A 29 -11.21 -28.22 13.33
N GLU A 30 -10.82 -28.66 14.54
CA GLU A 30 -10.74 -27.78 15.71
C GLU A 30 -9.63 -26.71 15.52
N PRO A 31 -9.87 -25.42 15.84
CA PRO A 31 -8.89 -24.36 15.63
C PRO A 31 -7.57 -24.56 16.42
N GLN A 32 -6.46 -24.69 15.70
CA GLN A 32 -5.13 -24.90 16.29
C GLN A 32 -4.33 -23.59 16.41
N PRO A 33 -3.49 -23.42 17.44
CA PRO A 33 -2.53 -22.31 17.50
C PRO A 33 -1.62 -22.30 16.28
N ALA A 34 -1.61 -21.20 15.53
CA ALA A 34 -0.77 -21.01 14.35
C ALA A 34 0.34 -19.97 14.59
N TYR A 35 0.08 -18.95 15.42
CA TYR A 35 1.06 -17.94 15.80
C TYR A 35 0.82 -17.41 17.21
N SER A 36 1.91 -17.04 17.88
CA SER A 36 1.90 -16.12 19.03
C SER A 36 2.12 -14.69 18.55
N LEU A 37 1.07 -13.87 18.55
CA LEU A 37 1.13 -12.44 18.23
C LEU A 37 1.54 -11.66 19.48
N ARG A 38 2.68 -10.96 19.41
CA ARG A 38 3.20 -10.12 20.50
C ARG A 38 3.25 -8.65 20.11
N TYR A 39 2.99 -7.80 21.08
CA TYR A 39 3.21 -6.36 21.06
C TYR A 39 4.19 -5.98 22.19
N PRO A 40 4.84 -4.80 22.14
CA PRO A 40 5.60 -4.29 23.28
C PRO A 40 4.75 -4.19 24.55
N ASP A 41 5.34 -4.56 25.68
CA ASP A 41 4.76 -4.40 27.02
C ASP A 41 4.35 -2.93 27.25
N PRO A 42 3.06 -2.62 27.48
CA PRO A 42 2.58 -1.26 27.69
C PRO A 42 3.17 -0.57 28.93
N SER A 43 3.70 -1.33 29.89
CA SER A 43 4.38 -0.80 31.08
C SER A 43 5.82 -0.35 30.76
N SER A 44 6.45 -0.94 29.75
CA SER A 44 7.81 -0.59 29.33
C SER A 44 7.85 0.82 28.71
N PRO A 45 8.84 1.67 29.07
CA PRO A 45 9.02 2.99 28.44
C PRO A 45 9.27 2.88 26.94
N ASP A 46 9.87 1.79 26.45
CA ASP A 46 10.13 1.55 25.04
C ASP A 46 8.86 1.26 24.22
N SER A 47 7.72 1.00 24.85
CA SER A 47 6.44 0.85 24.13
C SER A 47 5.81 2.18 23.70
N ARG A 48 6.29 3.31 24.25
CA ARG A 48 5.71 4.65 24.05
C ARG A 48 6.10 5.24 22.70
N ASN A 49 5.19 6.03 22.13
CA ASN A 49 5.35 6.75 20.87
C ASN A 49 5.81 5.84 19.72
N ARG A 50 5.35 4.58 19.70
CA ARG A 50 5.60 3.63 18.60
C ARG A 50 4.56 2.53 18.59
N PHE A 51 4.27 2.03 17.39
CA PHE A 51 3.54 0.78 17.21
C PHE A 51 4.56 -0.30 16.84
N ALA A 52 4.46 -1.48 17.43
CA ALA A 52 5.17 -2.65 16.96
C ALA A 52 4.34 -3.91 17.22
N ALA A 53 4.47 -4.89 16.33
CA ALA A 53 3.81 -6.18 16.39
C ALA A 53 4.70 -7.24 15.74
N ALA A 54 4.74 -8.44 16.31
CA ALA A 54 5.56 -9.55 15.82
C ALA A 54 4.84 -10.89 15.93
N LEU A 55 5.09 -11.78 14.96
CA LEU A 55 4.56 -13.14 14.94
C LEU A 55 5.66 -14.13 15.31
N TYR A 56 5.40 -14.86 16.38
CA TYR A 56 6.25 -15.92 16.92
C TYR A 56 5.62 -17.28 16.64
N ASP A 57 6.43 -18.33 16.71
CA ASP A 57 5.93 -19.70 16.78
C ASP A 57 5.00 -19.87 18.02
N PRO A 58 3.87 -20.58 17.89
CA PRO A 58 2.92 -20.76 18.99
C PRO A 58 3.46 -21.64 20.13
N TYR A 59 4.48 -22.47 19.89
CA TYR A 59 5.05 -23.41 20.85
C TYR A 59 6.51 -23.10 21.23
N VAL A 60 7.28 -22.48 20.32
CA VAL A 60 8.69 -22.12 20.53
C VAL A 60 8.84 -20.60 20.64
N PRO A 61 8.81 -20.01 21.85
CA PRO A 61 8.66 -18.56 22.06
C PRO A 61 9.85 -17.70 21.60
N ASP A 62 10.97 -18.32 21.21
CA ASP A 62 12.18 -17.67 20.71
C ASP A 62 12.23 -17.62 19.17
N VAL A 63 11.37 -18.38 18.47
CA VAL A 63 11.30 -18.37 17.01
C VAL A 63 10.39 -17.23 16.56
N VAL A 64 10.98 -16.22 15.91
CA VAL A 64 10.27 -15.08 15.32
C VAL A 64 10.18 -15.28 13.82
N TYR A 65 8.97 -15.29 13.26
CA TYR A 65 8.78 -15.36 11.81
C TYR A 65 8.93 -13.99 11.15
N GLY A 66 8.45 -12.94 11.83
CA GLY A 66 8.58 -11.58 11.36
C GLY A 66 7.99 -10.53 12.30
N GLU A 67 8.35 -9.28 12.06
CA GLU A 67 7.96 -8.13 12.89
C GLU A 67 7.67 -6.88 12.05
N VAL A 68 7.00 -5.92 12.70
CA VAL A 68 6.79 -4.55 12.21
C VAL A 68 7.13 -3.58 13.33
N LEU A 69 7.87 -2.53 13.00
CA LEU A 69 8.09 -1.35 13.85
C LEU A 69 7.69 -0.09 13.08
N ILE A 70 6.83 0.72 13.69
CA ILE A 70 6.38 2.02 13.20
C ILE A 70 6.66 3.07 14.28
N ILE A 71 7.54 4.00 13.95
CA ILE A 71 7.78 5.22 14.74
C ILE A 71 7.03 6.35 14.02
N PRO A 72 6.21 7.15 14.71
CA PRO A 72 5.41 8.18 14.09
C PRO A 72 6.24 9.42 13.76
N GLU A 73 5.99 9.99 12.59
CA GLU A 73 6.33 11.38 12.30
C GLU A 73 5.33 12.30 13.00
N TRP A 74 5.76 13.51 13.35
CA TRP A 74 4.94 14.48 14.10
C TRP A 74 4.74 15.76 13.30
N THR A 75 3.56 16.37 13.42
CA THR A 75 3.31 17.68 12.82
C THR A 75 4.22 18.73 13.45
N GLN A 76 4.89 19.51 12.60
CA GLN A 76 5.68 20.66 13.06
C GLN A 76 4.77 21.89 13.15
N PRO A 77 4.90 22.76 14.19
CA PRO A 77 4.12 23.98 14.27
C PRO A 77 4.62 25.01 13.24
N THR A 78 4.11 24.94 12.01
CA THR A 78 4.47 25.83 10.89
C THR A 78 3.60 27.09 10.79
N LEU A 79 2.88 27.44 11.87
CA LEU A 79 2.06 28.64 11.90
C LEU A 79 2.92 29.90 11.80
N SER A 80 2.48 30.84 10.96
CA SER A 80 3.04 32.19 10.94
C SER A 80 2.83 32.89 12.28
N ALA A 81 3.69 33.86 12.61
CA ALA A 81 3.56 34.63 13.85
C ALA A 81 2.19 35.32 14.03
N GLU A 82 1.48 35.58 12.92
CA GLU A 82 0.13 36.12 12.91
C GLU A 82 -0.93 35.06 13.28
N ALA A 83 -0.84 33.84 12.75
CA ALA A 83 -1.73 32.75 13.12
C ALA A 83 -1.54 32.29 14.58
N ILE A 84 -0.31 32.36 15.11
CA ILE A 84 -0.03 32.13 16.54
C ILE A 84 -0.74 33.19 17.40
N ARG A 85 -0.71 34.47 16.99
CA ARG A 85 -1.42 35.56 17.69
C ARG A 85 -2.94 35.39 17.65
N GLN A 86 -3.51 34.93 16.52
CA GLN A 86 -4.94 34.63 16.41
C GLN A 86 -5.36 33.46 17.33
N ASN A 87 -4.49 32.48 17.55
CA ASN A 87 -4.69 31.38 18.52
C ASN A 87 -4.28 31.73 19.97
N GLY A 88 -4.35 33.02 20.36
CA GLY A 88 -4.07 33.45 21.73
C GLY A 88 -2.61 33.30 22.17
N GLY A 89 -1.67 33.23 21.21
CA GLY A 89 -0.23 33.12 21.46
C GLY A 89 0.29 31.68 21.61
N VAL A 90 -0.57 30.67 21.58
CA VAL A 90 -0.18 29.26 21.78
C VAL A 90 -0.18 28.51 20.45
N ALA A 91 0.96 27.89 20.12
CA ALA A 91 1.05 26.99 18.98
C ALA A 91 0.29 25.68 19.27
N PRO A 92 -0.43 25.10 18.28
CA PRO A 92 -1.15 23.84 18.48
C PRO A 92 -0.18 22.71 18.86
N PRO A 93 -0.57 21.79 19.76
CA PRO A 93 0.27 20.65 20.12
C PRO A 93 0.61 19.78 18.89
N PRO A 94 1.85 19.24 18.80
CA PRO A 94 2.21 18.28 17.77
C PRO A 94 1.28 17.05 17.78
N GLU A 95 0.84 16.63 16.59
CA GLU A 95 0.01 15.45 16.40
C GLU A 95 0.75 14.40 15.55
N PRO A 96 0.49 13.09 15.77
CA PRO A 96 1.10 12.04 14.97
C PRO A 96 0.55 12.05 13.54
N ILE A 97 1.46 11.93 12.57
CA ILE A 97 1.15 11.80 11.14
C ILE A 97 0.91 10.31 10.84
N LEU A 98 -0.16 10.00 10.10
CA LEU A 98 -0.46 8.64 9.66
C LEU A 98 0.61 8.16 8.67
N PRO A 99 1.29 7.01 8.91
CA PRO A 99 2.38 6.55 8.04
C PRO A 99 1.93 6.31 6.60
N THR A 100 2.69 6.81 5.63
CA THR A 100 2.50 6.54 4.20
C THR A 100 3.09 5.20 3.77
N ARG A 101 3.94 4.59 4.61
CA ARG A 101 4.48 3.24 4.44
C ARG A 101 4.89 2.65 5.78
N PHE A 102 5.03 1.33 5.83
CA PHE A 102 5.68 0.60 6.92
C PHE A 102 6.47 -0.59 6.36
N THR A 103 7.40 -1.12 7.16
CA THR A 103 8.23 -2.26 6.75
C THR A 103 7.91 -3.47 7.62
N ILE A 104 7.62 -4.59 6.98
CA ILE A 104 7.58 -5.92 7.59
C ILE A 104 8.97 -6.54 7.42
N ARG A 105 9.57 -7.04 8.50
CA ARG A 105 10.80 -7.84 8.45
C ARG A 105 10.44 -9.32 8.58
N LEU A 106 11.03 -10.15 7.73
CA LEU A 106 11.04 -11.61 7.83
C LEU A 106 12.46 -12.06 8.17
N TYR A 107 12.59 -13.21 8.85
CA TYR A 107 13.88 -13.69 9.39
C TYR A 107 14.34 -15.05 8.83
N ASN A 108 13.58 -15.67 7.93
CA ASN A 108 13.98 -16.91 7.25
C ASN A 108 13.26 -17.04 5.90
N PRO A 109 13.83 -16.52 4.80
CA PRO A 109 15.08 -15.76 4.72
C PRO A 109 14.93 -14.34 5.30
N ASP A 110 16.05 -13.67 5.55
CA ASP A 110 16.07 -12.26 5.96
C ASP A 110 15.54 -11.38 4.80
N GLN A 111 14.35 -10.81 4.96
CA GLN A 111 13.70 -10.01 3.92
C GLN A 111 12.98 -8.80 4.52
N GLN A 112 13.04 -7.65 3.82
CA GLN A 112 12.29 -6.44 4.18
C GLN A 112 11.20 -6.15 3.14
N VAL A 113 9.94 -6.28 3.54
CA VAL A 113 8.78 -6.02 2.68
C VAL A 113 8.19 -4.65 3.04
N ILE A 114 8.33 -3.69 2.13
CA ILE A 114 7.78 -2.35 2.29
C ILE A 114 6.32 -2.33 1.82
N VAL A 115 5.40 -2.06 2.74
CA VAL A 115 3.98 -1.86 2.47
C VAL A 115 3.72 -0.37 2.31
N ASN A 116 3.26 0.04 1.13
CA ASN A 116 2.97 1.43 0.78
C ASN A 116 1.46 1.70 0.89
N TYR A 117 1.08 2.68 1.70
CA TYR A 117 -0.30 3.16 1.83
C TYR A 117 -0.60 4.21 0.78
N HIS A 118 -1.61 3.93 -0.05
CA HIS A 118 -2.21 4.90 -0.98
C HIS A 118 -3.55 5.37 -0.38
N PRO A 119 -3.63 6.64 0.08
CA PRO A 119 -4.87 7.21 0.57
C PRO A 119 -6.01 7.13 -0.44
N LYS A 120 -7.25 7.08 0.06
CA LYS A 120 -8.45 7.15 -0.79
C LYS A 120 -8.43 8.46 -1.59
N SER A 121 -8.63 8.36 -2.90
CA SER A 121 -8.81 9.49 -3.80
C SER A 121 -10.28 9.66 -4.20
N TRP A 122 -10.56 10.60 -5.12
CA TRP A 122 -11.89 10.75 -5.72
C TRP A 122 -12.36 9.50 -6.49
N ASN A 123 -11.44 8.83 -7.20
CA ASN A 123 -11.76 7.72 -8.11
C ASN A 123 -11.20 6.36 -7.68
N THR A 124 -10.35 6.28 -6.64
CA THR A 124 -9.79 5.02 -6.13
C THR A 124 -10.01 4.86 -4.63
N PRO A 125 -10.39 3.66 -4.15
CA PRO A 125 -10.42 3.37 -2.72
C PRO A 125 -9.00 3.41 -2.14
N ALA A 126 -8.91 3.57 -0.81
CA ALA A 126 -7.64 3.37 -0.10
C ALA A 126 -7.10 1.96 -0.35
N SER A 127 -5.78 1.85 -0.48
CA SER A 127 -5.12 0.56 -0.69
C SER A 127 -3.73 0.51 -0.07
N TRP A 128 -3.26 -0.69 0.25
CA TRP A 128 -1.92 -0.92 0.75
C TRP A 128 -1.23 -1.91 -0.19
N SER A 129 -0.14 -1.49 -0.84
CA SER A 129 0.57 -2.30 -1.85
C SER A 129 1.95 -2.69 -1.39
N PHE A 130 2.33 -3.95 -1.63
CA PHE A 130 3.66 -4.48 -1.33
C PHE A 130 4.12 -5.39 -2.46
N GLU A 131 5.42 -5.68 -2.49
CA GLU A 131 6.02 -6.61 -3.45
C GLU A 131 6.85 -7.66 -2.72
N MET A 132 6.82 -8.89 -3.23
CA MET A 132 7.66 -10.01 -2.75
C MET A 132 8.34 -10.70 -3.94
N PRO A 133 9.56 -11.20 -3.79
CA PRO A 133 10.29 -11.89 -4.86
C PRO A 133 9.61 -13.22 -5.22
N GLN A 134 9.71 -13.65 -6.49
CA GLN A 134 9.25 -14.98 -6.90
C GLN A 134 10.12 -16.10 -6.31
N HIS A 135 11.41 -15.83 -6.12
CA HIS A 135 12.38 -16.73 -5.51
C HIS A 135 13.01 -16.04 -4.31
N SER A 136 12.87 -16.65 -3.14
CA SER A 136 13.36 -16.11 -1.87
C SER A 136 14.54 -16.89 -1.34
N PHE A 137 14.64 -18.18 -1.64
CA PHE A 137 15.68 -19.04 -1.09
C PHE A 137 16.85 -19.17 -2.07
N ARG A 138 18.06 -19.27 -1.50
CA ARG A 138 19.28 -19.55 -2.26
C ARG A 138 19.32 -21.02 -2.65
N GLU A 139 19.48 -21.29 -3.94
CA GLU A 139 19.75 -22.66 -4.42
C GLU A 139 21.00 -23.25 -3.73
N PRO A 140 20.90 -24.48 -3.16
CA PRO A 140 22.04 -25.16 -2.56
C PRO A 140 23.16 -25.39 -3.58
N THR A 141 24.28 -24.72 -3.39
CA THR A 141 25.43 -24.73 -4.29
C THR A 141 26.65 -25.34 -3.59
N GLY A 142 27.32 -26.30 -4.24
CA GLY A 142 28.53 -26.95 -3.72
C GLY A 142 29.79 -26.05 -3.75
N SER A 143 29.67 -24.85 -4.31
CA SER A 143 30.76 -23.89 -4.47
C SER A 143 30.83 -22.92 -3.28
N THR A 144 32.00 -22.80 -2.66
CA THR A 144 32.25 -21.83 -1.59
C THR A 144 32.10 -20.37 -2.08
N LEU A 145 32.32 -20.12 -3.38
CA LEU A 145 32.19 -18.80 -4.00
C LEU A 145 30.73 -18.29 -3.97
N ASP A 146 29.77 -19.21 -4.08
CA ASP A 146 28.35 -18.87 -4.23
C ASP A 146 27.69 -18.45 -2.90
N ARG A 147 28.40 -18.65 -1.78
CA ARG A 147 28.06 -18.10 -0.46
C ARG A 147 28.15 -16.56 -0.40
N VAL A 148 28.95 -15.93 -1.27
CA VAL A 148 29.19 -14.47 -1.26
C VAL A 148 28.21 -13.72 -2.19
N ARG A 149 27.41 -14.42 -2.99
CA ARG A 149 26.42 -13.78 -3.87
C ARG A 149 25.29 -13.13 -3.07
N VAL A 150 24.73 -12.04 -3.58
CA VAL A 150 23.50 -11.42 -3.02
C VAL A 150 22.38 -12.45 -2.98
N ASP A 151 21.57 -12.41 -1.92
CA ASP A 151 20.45 -13.31 -1.75
C ASP A 151 19.32 -13.04 -2.77
N PRO A 152 18.68 -14.06 -3.38
CA PRO A 152 17.53 -13.87 -4.27
C PRO A 152 16.43 -13.00 -3.67
N ALA A 153 16.19 -13.08 -2.35
CA ALA A 153 15.18 -12.26 -1.68
C ALA A 153 15.51 -10.76 -1.66
N ALA A 154 16.80 -10.42 -1.69
CA ALA A 154 17.32 -9.05 -1.62
C ALA A 154 17.77 -8.49 -2.99
N ALA A 155 17.95 -9.32 -4.01
CA ALA A 155 18.46 -8.90 -5.31
C ALA A 155 17.40 -8.13 -6.13
N ASP A 156 17.77 -6.95 -6.63
CA ASP A 156 16.91 -6.12 -7.48
C ASP A 156 16.58 -6.74 -8.84
N THR A 157 17.39 -7.72 -9.29
CA THR A 157 17.16 -8.48 -10.52
C THR A 157 16.09 -9.57 -10.38
N THR A 158 15.76 -9.99 -9.16
CA THR A 158 14.75 -11.04 -8.93
C THR A 158 13.36 -10.50 -9.28
N PRO A 159 12.60 -11.16 -10.17
CA PRO A 159 11.21 -10.78 -10.45
C PRO A 159 10.37 -10.76 -9.17
N LYS A 160 9.49 -9.76 -9.02
CA LYS A 160 8.66 -9.59 -7.82
C LYS A 160 7.17 -9.67 -8.17
N LEU A 161 6.38 -10.36 -7.36
CA LEU A 161 4.92 -10.31 -7.41
C LEU A 161 4.42 -9.08 -6.66
N ARG A 162 3.47 -8.35 -7.24
CA ARG A 162 2.85 -7.19 -6.60
C ARG A 162 1.51 -7.56 -5.98
N PHE A 163 1.35 -7.29 -4.69
CA PHE A 163 0.11 -7.51 -3.95
C PHE A 163 -0.52 -6.18 -3.55
N SER A 164 -1.84 -6.16 -3.36
CA SER A 164 -2.58 -4.98 -2.91
C SER A 164 -3.79 -5.36 -2.07
N TRP A 165 -3.76 -4.97 -0.80
CA TRP A 165 -4.96 -4.88 0.05
C TRP A 165 -5.84 -3.73 -0.43
N ARG A 166 -7.14 -4.01 -0.62
CA ARG A 166 -8.16 -3.01 -0.94
C ARG A 166 -9.40 -3.23 -0.08
N ARG A 167 -10.10 -2.15 0.26
CA ARG A 167 -11.40 -2.24 0.94
C ARG A 167 -12.47 -2.68 -0.05
N ASP A 168 -13.28 -3.65 0.35
CA ASP A 168 -14.31 -4.26 -0.50
C ASP A 168 -15.50 -3.31 -0.74
N SER A 169 -16.01 -2.66 0.31
CA SER A 169 -17.11 -1.70 0.22
C SER A 169 -16.84 -0.41 1.02
N LYS A 170 -17.63 0.64 0.75
CA LYS A 170 -17.59 1.88 1.56
C LYS A 170 -18.05 1.67 3.00
N LEU A 171 -18.94 0.69 3.22
CA LEU A 171 -19.59 0.41 4.50
C LEU A 171 -18.95 -0.75 5.27
N SER A 172 -18.33 -1.71 4.57
CA SER A 172 -17.62 -2.81 5.24
C SER A 172 -16.24 -2.36 5.75
N LYS A 173 -15.76 -3.03 6.79
CA LYS A 173 -14.34 -2.97 7.18
C LYS A 173 -13.51 -4.08 6.53
N ASP A 174 -14.12 -4.82 5.59
CA ASP A 174 -13.53 -5.97 4.95
C ASP A 174 -12.48 -5.53 3.92
N LEU A 175 -11.35 -6.23 3.92
CA LEU A 175 -10.27 -6.02 2.96
C LEU A 175 -10.03 -7.29 2.15
N THR A 176 -9.69 -7.12 0.88
CA THR A 176 -9.29 -8.22 0.00
C THR A 176 -7.87 -7.95 -0.48
N CYS A 177 -6.97 -8.91 -0.29
CA CYS A 177 -5.65 -8.88 -0.89
C CYS A 177 -5.69 -9.50 -2.28
N LEU A 178 -5.19 -8.74 -3.24
CA LEU A 178 -5.20 -9.06 -4.67
C LEU A 178 -3.76 -9.08 -5.19
N LEU A 179 -3.35 -10.18 -5.82
CA LEU A 179 -2.19 -10.21 -6.70
C LEU A 179 -2.50 -9.39 -7.96
N ARG A 180 -1.60 -8.45 -8.29
CA ARG A 180 -1.72 -7.41 -9.33
C ARG A 180 -0.84 -7.67 -10.55
N GLY A 181 -0.19 -8.83 -10.62
CA GLY A 181 0.79 -9.21 -11.64
C GLY A 181 2.23 -9.12 -11.14
N LYS A 182 3.17 -9.16 -12.09
CA LYS A 182 4.62 -9.27 -11.85
C LYS A 182 5.33 -7.97 -12.21
N THR A 183 6.39 -7.66 -11.47
CA THR A 183 7.36 -6.59 -11.72
C THR A 183 8.68 -7.26 -12.09
N SER A 184 9.14 -7.09 -13.34
CA SER A 184 10.47 -7.52 -13.79
C SER A 184 11.44 -6.34 -13.73
N ALA A 185 12.72 -6.63 -13.46
CA ALA A 185 13.80 -5.64 -13.52
C ALA A 185 14.08 -5.15 -14.96
N ILE A 186 13.70 -5.95 -15.96
CA ILE A 186 13.75 -5.56 -17.37
C ILE A 186 12.52 -4.68 -17.68
N PRO A 187 12.71 -3.46 -18.22
CA PRO A 187 11.60 -2.55 -18.53
C PRO A 187 10.81 -3.04 -19.76
N GLU A 188 9.90 -3.99 -19.53
CA GLU A 188 8.91 -4.38 -20.54
C GLU A 188 8.05 -3.17 -20.95
N THR A 189 7.67 -3.12 -22.23
CA THR A 189 7.24 -1.91 -22.94
C THR A 189 5.79 -1.50 -22.65
N LYS A 190 5.47 -1.21 -21.38
CA LYS A 190 4.17 -0.63 -20.92
C LYS A 190 2.91 -1.36 -21.41
N THR A 191 3.02 -2.60 -21.86
CA THR A 191 1.88 -3.49 -22.10
C THR A 191 1.25 -3.81 -20.75
N LYS A 192 0.07 -3.23 -20.48
CA LYS A 192 -0.73 -3.59 -19.31
C LYS A 192 -0.84 -5.10 -19.24
N SER A 193 -0.46 -5.71 -18.10
CA SER A 193 -0.68 -7.15 -17.90
C SER A 193 -2.12 -7.47 -18.24
N LYS A 194 -2.31 -8.49 -19.09
CA LYS A 194 -3.63 -8.95 -19.53
C LYS A 194 -4.27 -9.86 -18.47
N GLU A 195 -3.53 -10.22 -17.43
CA GLU A 195 -4.02 -11.06 -16.34
C GLU A 195 -4.97 -10.26 -15.45
N PRO A 196 -6.15 -10.80 -15.09
CA PRO A 196 -7.02 -10.19 -14.12
C PRO A 196 -6.38 -10.22 -12.73
N ASP A 197 -6.79 -9.31 -11.85
CA ASP A 197 -6.43 -9.36 -10.44
C ASP A 197 -6.85 -10.71 -9.82
N ILE A 198 -5.99 -11.32 -9.00
CA ILE A 198 -6.24 -12.63 -8.39
C ILE A 198 -6.41 -12.45 -6.88
N THR A 199 -7.55 -12.85 -6.32
CA THR A 199 -7.78 -12.87 -4.87
C THR A 199 -6.91 -13.90 -4.19
N VAL A 200 -6.03 -13.47 -3.28
CA VAL A 200 -5.16 -14.37 -2.50
C VAL A 200 -5.56 -14.47 -1.04
N SER A 201 -6.19 -13.43 -0.48
CA SER A 201 -6.67 -13.46 0.91
C SER A 201 -7.81 -12.46 1.13
N ILE A 202 -8.67 -12.74 2.11
CA ILE A 202 -9.77 -11.89 2.55
C ILE A 202 -9.63 -11.68 4.06
N PHE A 203 -9.58 -10.42 4.51
CA PHE A 203 -9.56 -10.05 5.91
C PHE A 203 -10.92 -9.45 6.29
N LYS A 204 -11.74 -10.26 6.96
CA LYS A 204 -13.15 -10.00 7.26
C LYS A 204 -13.31 -9.43 8.68
N SER A 205 -14.18 -8.44 8.83
CA SER A 205 -14.54 -7.77 10.09
C SER A 205 -13.35 -7.23 10.90
N LEU A 206 -12.16 -7.14 10.28
CA LEU A 206 -10.86 -6.94 10.92
C LEU A 206 -10.52 -7.97 12.02
N ARG A 207 -11.01 -9.21 11.90
CA ARG A 207 -10.88 -10.29 12.90
C ARG A 207 -10.48 -11.64 12.32
N GLU A 208 -10.81 -11.90 11.06
CA GLU A 208 -10.68 -13.21 10.42
C GLU A 208 -9.91 -13.03 9.11
N LEU A 209 -8.75 -13.68 8.96
CA LEU A 209 -7.96 -13.68 7.73
C LEU A 209 -8.09 -15.05 7.06
N THR A 210 -8.80 -15.13 5.94
CA THR A 210 -8.90 -16.34 5.13
C THR A 210 -7.91 -16.29 3.98
N LEU A 211 -7.17 -17.37 3.73
CA LEU A 211 -6.38 -17.56 2.51
C LEU A 211 -7.24 -18.23 1.43
N TYR A 212 -7.16 -17.73 0.20
CA TYR A 212 -7.93 -18.26 -0.92
C TYR A 212 -7.09 -19.28 -1.70
N GLU A 213 -6.86 -20.45 -1.09
CA GLU A 213 -6.09 -21.58 -1.67
C GLU A 213 -6.42 -21.88 -3.15
N PRO A 214 -7.70 -21.86 -3.61
CA PRO A 214 -8.02 -22.13 -5.01
C PRO A 214 -7.43 -21.12 -6.01
N ASN A 215 -6.79 -20.04 -5.56
CA ASN A 215 -6.02 -19.14 -6.42
C ASN A 215 -4.51 -19.19 -6.18
N LEU A 216 -4.03 -19.82 -5.11
CA LEU A 216 -2.59 -19.84 -4.77
C LEU A 216 -1.75 -20.59 -5.81
N TYR A 217 -2.33 -21.55 -6.54
CA TYR A 217 -1.66 -22.21 -7.69
C TYR A 217 -1.26 -21.24 -8.81
N ARG A 218 -1.82 -20.02 -8.84
CA ARG A 218 -1.52 -18.96 -9.81
C ARG A 218 -0.52 -17.94 -9.26
N VAL A 219 -0.15 -18.05 -7.99
CA VAL A 219 0.86 -17.23 -7.33
C VAL A 219 2.20 -17.94 -7.54
N GLU A 220 2.88 -17.63 -8.65
CA GLU A 220 4.21 -18.16 -8.94
C GLU A 220 5.25 -17.58 -7.97
N MET A 221 5.35 -18.18 -6.78
CA MET A 221 6.28 -17.79 -5.74
C MET A 221 6.71 -19.00 -4.93
N GLU A 222 7.97 -18.99 -4.50
CA GLU A 222 8.57 -20.05 -3.72
C GLU A 222 8.14 -20.00 -2.24
N ASP A 223 8.20 -18.82 -1.62
CA ASP A 223 7.95 -18.64 -0.19
C ASP A 223 6.48 -18.29 0.13
N PHE A 224 5.62 -19.31 0.15
CA PHE A 224 4.24 -19.17 0.62
C PHE A 224 4.15 -18.87 2.13
N LYS A 225 5.13 -19.26 2.96
CA LYS A 225 5.06 -19.02 4.40
C LYS A 225 5.38 -17.57 4.74
N GLY A 226 6.40 -16.98 4.11
CA GLY A 226 6.67 -15.55 4.17
C GLY A 226 5.49 -14.73 3.67
N LEU A 227 4.79 -15.17 2.59
CA LEU A 227 3.56 -14.50 2.16
C LEU A 227 2.47 -14.53 3.23
N GLU A 228 2.22 -15.68 3.86
CA GLU A 228 1.25 -15.80 4.96
C GLU A 228 1.58 -14.84 6.12
N VAL A 229 2.85 -14.79 6.53
CA VAL A 229 3.35 -13.88 7.59
C VAL A 229 3.17 -12.41 7.18
N VAL A 230 3.47 -12.06 5.93
CA VAL A 230 3.30 -10.70 5.37
C VAL A 230 1.83 -10.30 5.27
N LEU A 231 0.94 -11.22 4.85
CA LEU A 231 -0.51 -11.00 4.81
C LEU A 231 -1.04 -10.78 6.23
N MET A 232 -0.59 -11.58 7.20
CA MET A 232 -1.00 -11.49 8.60
C MET A 232 -0.53 -10.19 9.27
N LEU A 233 0.77 -9.89 9.25
CA LEU A 233 1.31 -8.65 9.81
C LEU A 233 0.75 -7.42 9.09
N GLY A 234 0.59 -7.48 7.76
CA GLY A 234 -0.07 -6.44 6.99
C GLY A 234 -1.52 -6.19 7.46
N ALA A 235 -2.32 -7.23 7.62
CA ALA A 235 -3.70 -7.12 8.11
C ALA A 235 -3.78 -6.56 9.55
N ILE A 236 -2.88 -6.99 10.44
CA ILE A 236 -2.77 -6.50 11.83
C ILE A 236 -2.44 -5.01 11.86
N VAL A 237 -1.41 -4.57 11.13
CA VAL A 237 -1.02 -3.16 11.04
C VAL A 237 -2.15 -2.32 10.44
N ILE A 238 -2.80 -2.79 9.38
CA ILE A 238 -3.92 -2.06 8.76
C ILE A 238 -5.09 -1.92 9.74
N ARG A 239 -5.45 -2.98 10.48
CA ARG A 239 -6.46 -2.92 11.54
C ARG A 239 -6.11 -1.87 12.59
N ASP A 240 -4.92 -2.00 13.20
CA ASP A 240 -4.58 -1.24 14.41
C ASP A 240 -4.25 0.22 14.11
N VAL A 241 -3.46 0.48 13.05
CA VAL A 241 -2.94 1.82 12.73
C VAL A 241 -3.85 2.63 11.80
N TYR A 242 -4.54 1.98 10.86
CA TYR A 242 -5.31 2.67 9.80
C TYR A 242 -6.84 2.59 9.97
N PHE A 243 -7.35 1.61 10.72
CA PHE A 243 -8.78 1.51 11.07
C PHE A 243 -9.06 1.75 12.57
N GLY A 244 -8.03 1.63 13.43
CA GLY A 244 -8.07 1.96 14.84
C GLY A 244 -7.77 3.43 15.14
N SER A 245 -7.58 3.74 16.42
CA SER A 245 -7.15 5.06 16.87
C SER A 245 -5.63 5.17 16.77
N LEU A 246 -5.12 6.03 15.87
CA LEU A 246 -3.67 6.22 15.68
C LEU A 246 -2.94 6.59 16.99
N LYS A 247 -3.57 7.40 17.86
CA LYS A 247 -3.00 7.79 19.15
C LYS A 247 -2.92 6.63 20.16
N GLU A 248 -3.84 5.68 20.05
CA GLU A 248 -3.88 4.46 20.88
C GLU A 248 -2.85 3.43 20.38
N ALA A 249 -2.84 3.16 19.07
CA ALA A 249 -1.90 2.23 18.43
C ALA A 249 -0.42 2.61 18.67
N LEU A 250 -0.12 3.91 18.66
CA LEU A 250 1.21 4.45 18.94
C LEU A 250 1.52 4.64 20.44
N ARG A 251 0.56 4.31 21.33
CA ARG A 251 0.63 4.54 22.79
C ARG A 251 1.06 5.95 23.16
N ILE A 252 0.46 6.95 22.51
CA ILE A 252 0.74 8.36 22.76
C ILE A 252 0.04 8.77 24.05
N SER A 253 0.80 8.89 25.13
CA SER A 253 0.34 9.55 26.35
C SER A 253 -0.12 10.98 26.01
N LYS A 254 -1.30 11.39 26.48
CA LYS A 254 -1.62 12.82 26.54
C LYS A 254 -0.53 13.48 27.39
N GLN A 255 0.36 14.24 26.73
CA GLN A 255 1.30 15.09 27.41
C GLN A 255 0.46 16.10 28.21
N SER A 256 0.44 15.95 29.53
CA SER A 256 -0.33 16.83 30.39
C SER A 256 0.21 18.24 30.22
N SER A 257 -0.65 19.14 29.75
CA SER A 257 -0.41 20.58 29.75
C SER A 257 -0.48 21.09 31.19
N ALA A 258 0.51 20.68 32.00
CA ALA A 258 0.58 20.90 33.43
C ALA A 258 1.12 22.31 33.77
N THR A 259 0.53 23.34 33.16
CA THR A 259 0.68 24.75 33.59
C THR A 259 -0.47 25.62 33.06
N ALA A 260 -1.70 25.28 33.46
CA ALA A 260 -2.86 26.16 33.34
C ALA A 260 -3.92 25.79 34.39
N SER A 261 -3.60 25.97 35.67
CA SER A 261 -4.57 25.87 36.76
C SER A 261 -5.63 26.96 36.58
N PRO A 262 -6.93 26.65 36.42
CA PRO A 262 -7.96 27.68 36.38
C PRO A 262 -8.25 28.12 37.83
N THR A 263 -7.56 29.17 38.30
CA THR A 263 -7.92 29.85 39.54
C THR A 263 -9.22 30.63 39.35
N SER A 264 -10.36 29.93 39.50
CA SER A 264 -11.69 30.53 39.54
C SER A 264 -11.90 31.26 40.87
N ASN A 265 -11.88 32.59 40.82
CA ASN A 265 -12.31 33.43 41.95
C ASN A 265 -13.84 33.34 42.13
N SER A 266 -14.30 32.93 43.32
CA SER A 266 -15.56 33.40 43.90
C SER A 266 -15.53 33.24 45.44
N PRO A 267 -16.24 34.08 46.23
CA PRO A 267 -15.88 34.31 47.63
C PRO A 267 -16.94 33.91 48.69
N THR A 268 -16.45 33.79 49.93
CA THR A 268 -17.15 33.98 51.24
C THR A 268 -18.29 33.04 51.67
N GLY A 269 -18.16 32.48 52.90
CA GLY A 269 -19.26 31.87 53.67
C GLY A 269 -18.86 31.08 54.93
N ASN A 270 -18.81 31.76 56.09
CA ASN A 270 -19.13 31.33 57.48
C ASN A 270 -19.39 29.84 57.81
N SER A 271 -19.02 29.23 58.97
CA SER A 271 -18.27 29.66 60.18
C SER A 271 -17.66 28.41 60.92
N PRO A 272 -17.68 28.20 62.26
CA PRO A 272 -16.42 28.19 63.04
C PRO A 272 -16.17 26.96 63.93
N ALA A 273 -14.91 26.73 64.32
CA ALA A 273 -14.52 26.30 65.68
C ALA A 273 -13.00 26.32 65.86
N ALA A 274 -12.50 26.94 66.94
CA ALA A 274 -11.10 26.88 67.34
C ALA A 274 -10.99 26.21 68.72
N ASN A 275 -9.88 25.49 68.96
CA ASN A 275 -9.46 25.15 70.32
C ASN A 275 -7.96 25.49 70.51
N ARG A 276 -7.56 25.82 71.75
CA ARG A 276 -6.46 26.78 72.04
C ARG A 276 -5.29 26.13 72.86
N PRO A 277 -4.34 26.87 73.49
CA PRO A 277 -2.88 26.94 73.19
C PRO A 277 -2.00 26.26 74.28
N PRO A 278 -0.75 26.66 74.71
CA PRO A 278 -0.04 27.97 74.87
C PRO A 278 1.27 28.12 74.02
N ARG A 279 1.85 29.29 73.67
CA ARG A 279 2.56 30.39 74.42
C ARG A 279 3.85 29.94 75.18
N PRO A 280 4.95 30.76 75.33
CA PRO A 280 5.22 32.13 74.83
C PRO A 280 6.63 32.39 74.19
N SER A 281 6.84 33.62 73.68
CA SER A 281 8.12 34.20 73.20
C SER A 281 9.09 34.63 74.33
N PRO A 282 10.35 35.02 74.04
CA PRO A 282 10.64 36.44 73.70
C PRO A 282 11.74 36.68 72.62
N ALA A 283 11.82 37.92 72.15
CA ALA A 283 12.89 38.55 71.34
C ALA A 283 13.71 39.52 72.27
N PRO A 284 14.63 40.43 71.83
CA PRO A 284 15.10 40.78 70.46
C PRO A 284 16.63 41.06 70.33
N LEU A 285 17.10 41.46 69.13
CA LEU A 285 18.01 42.60 68.77
C LEU A 285 18.29 42.51 67.24
N VAL A 286 17.83 43.45 66.40
CA VAL A 286 18.46 44.74 65.98
C VAL A 286 19.78 44.60 65.20
N THR A 287 19.74 44.94 63.89
CA THR A 287 20.71 45.81 63.17
C THR A 287 20.07 46.25 61.83
N ASP A 288 20.16 47.54 61.50
CA ASP A 288 19.59 48.17 60.28
C ASP A 288 20.47 48.04 59.01
N ILE A 289 19.88 48.34 57.83
CA ILE A 289 20.43 49.16 56.69
C ILE A 289 19.49 49.07 55.44
N PRO A 290 19.41 50.09 54.55
CA PRO A 290 18.18 50.43 53.79
C PRO A 290 18.18 50.03 52.29
N PRO A 291 17.09 50.27 51.51
CA PRO A 291 16.91 49.72 50.16
C PRO A 291 17.47 50.61 49.02
N ALA A 292 17.91 49.98 47.92
CA ALA A 292 18.33 50.68 46.69
C ALA A 292 17.96 49.94 45.39
N SER A 293 17.06 50.57 44.63
CA SER A 293 17.02 50.75 43.16
C SER A 293 17.56 49.68 42.19
N ALA A 294 16.69 49.29 41.26
CA ALA A 294 17.02 48.47 40.09
C ALA A 294 17.84 49.22 39.00
N PRO A 295 18.54 48.47 38.13
CA PRO A 295 18.79 48.88 36.74
C PRO A 295 17.86 48.13 35.78
N GLN A 296 17.01 48.87 35.04
CA GLN A 296 16.26 48.33 33.92
C GLN A 296 17.19 48.13 32.71
N GLN A 297 17.19 46.94 32.10
CA GLN A 297 17.82 46.74 30.79
C GLN A 297 16.88 47.22 29.68
N PRO A 298 17.35 48.04 28.71
CA PRO A 298 16.51 48.47 27.59
C PRO A 298 16.32 47.34 26.55
N PRO A 299 15.14 47.19 25.94
CA PRO A 299 14.91 46.20 24.89
C PRO A 299 15.66 46.58 23.60
N ALA A 300 16.39 45.61 23.03
CA ALA A 300 17.14 45.79 21.79
C ALA A 300 16.21 46.11 20.62
N ARG A 301 16.44 47.26 19.95
CA ARG A 301 15.78 47.61 18.69
C ARG A 301 16.32 46.71 17.57
N VAL A 302 15.45 45.92 16.96
CA VAL A 302 15.80 45.10 15.78
C VAL A 302 15.92 45.99 14.55
N SER A 303 17.13 46.12 14.02
CA SER A 303 17.42 46.97 12.85
C SER A 303 16.84 46.41 11.54
N PRO A 304 16.23 47.22 10.65
CA PRO A 304 15.66 46.77 9.36
C PRO A 304 16.66 46.26 8.30
N GLN A 305 17.90 45.94 8.68
CA GLN A 305 19.01 45.74 7.75
C GLN A 305 19.29 44.25 7.44
N VAL A 306 18.83 43.33 8.31
CA VAL A 306 19.05 41.88 8.17
C VAL A 306 18.23 41.27 7.02
N THR A 307 17.02 41.78 6.76
CA THR A 307 16.13 41.25 5.71
C THR A 307 16.69 41.39 4.29
N LYS A 308 17.44 42.45 3.99
CA LYS A 308 18.03 42.65 2.63
C LYS A 308 19.14 41.64 2.32
N GLN A 309 19.97 41.30 3.29
CA GLN A 309 21.04 40.30 3.10
C GLN A 309 20.45 38.89 2.93
N GLN A 310 19.42 38.54 3.71
CA GLN A 310 18.73 37.25 3.59
C GLN A 310 18.00 37.09 2.24
N GLU A 311 17.40 38.17 1.72
CA GLU A 311 16.76 38.13 0.40
C GLU A 311 17.78 38.04 -0.75
N GLN A 312 18.94 38.70 -0.62
CA GLN A 312 20.03 38.58 -1.60
C GLN A 312 20.62 37.16 -1.64
N ALA A 313 20.86 36.54 -0.47
CA ALA A 313 21.32 35.15 -0.38
C ALA A 313 20.34 34.18 -1.07
N ARG A 314 19.04 34.30 -0.82
CA ARG A 314 18.02 33.45 -1.45
C ARG A 314 17.98 33.63 -2.97
N ARG A 315 18.12 34.86 -3.48
CA ARG A 315 18.20 35.13 -4.93
C ARG A 315 19.47 34.55 -5.58
N GLU A 316 20.58 34.44 -4.87
CA GLU A 316 21.75 33.71 -5.37
C GLU A 316 21.53 32.19 -5.41
N GLU A 317 20.93 31.61 -4.38
CA GLU A 317 20.58 30.18 -4.33
C GLU A 317 19.59 29.79 -5.43
N GLU A 318 18.56 30.61 -5.67
CA GLU A 318 17.61 30.47 -6.78
C GLU A 318 18.33 30.51 -8.15
N ARG A 319 19.37 31.35 -8.31
CA ARG A 319 20.19 31.38 -9.55
C ARG A 319 21.09 30.17 -9.70
N ARG A 320 21.66 29.64 -8.60
CA ARG A 320 22.50 28.42 -8.62
C ARG A 320 21.68 27.18 -8.94
N THR A 321 20.50 27.02 -8.33
CA THR A 321 19.58 25.91 -8.63
C THR A 321 19.03 25.99 -10.06
N LYS A 322 18.63 27.18 -10.54
CA LYS A 322 18.21 27.35 -11.94
C LYS A 322 19.31 26.96 -12.94
N LYS A 323 20.56 27.34 -12.68
CA LYS A 323 21.70 26.98 -13.54
C LYS A 323 21.95 25.46 -13.55
N MET A 324 21.88 24.79 -12.40
CA MET A 324 22.01 23.32 -12.31
C MET A 324 20.91 22.61 -13.13
N LEU A 325 19.66 23.06 -13.03
CA LEU A 325 18.53 22.50 -13.77
C LEU A 325 18.65 22.71 -15.29
N GLU A 326 19.15 23.88 -15.73
CA GLU A 326 19.41 24.18 -17.15
C GLU A 326 20.55 23.31 -17.71
N GLU A 327 21.61 23.08 -16.94
CA GLU A 327 22.70 22.18 -17.32
C GLU A 327 22.24 20.71 -17.39
N GLU A 328 21.39 20.27 -16.46
CA GLU A 328 20.76 18.94 -16.49
C GLU A 328 19.83 18.76 -17.71
N GLU A 329 18.96 19.73 -18.01
CA GLU A 329 18.10 19.66 -19.19
C GLU A 329 18.91 19.65 -20.49
N LYS A 330 19.97 20.46 -20.57
CA LYS A 330 20.90 20.48 -21.71
C LYS A 330 21.65 19.14 -21.86
N ALA A 331 22.02 18.49 -20.76
CA ALA A 331 22.58 17.14 -20.77
C ALA A 331 21.55 16.09 -21.24
N ARG A 332 20.30 16.16 -20.74
CA ARG A 332 19.19 15.28 -21.16
C ARG A 332 18.91 15.42 -22.67
N ARG A 333 18.89 16.65 -23.19
CA ARG A 333 18.69 16.94 -24.62
C ARG A 333 19.84 16.41 -25.49
N LYS A 334 21.10 16.47 -25.01
CA LYS A 334 22.25 15.86 -25.71
C LYS A 334 22.12 14.34 -25.77
N ARG A 335 21.84 13.68 -24.64
CA ARG A 335 21.64 12.22 -24.59
C ARG A 335 20.50 11.77 -25.51
N GLN A 336 19.37 12.47 -25.53
CA GLN A 336 18.27 12.16 -26.44
C GLN A 336 18.68 12.31 -27.91
N ALA A 337 19.39 13.38 -28.28
CA ALA A 337 19.87 13.57 -29.65
C ALA A 337 20.91 12.52 -30.10
N GLU A 338 21.62 11.89 -29.17
CA GLU A 338 22.53 10.78 -29.42
C GLU A 338 21.76 9.46 -29.61
N VAL A 339 20.82 9.15 -28.71
CA VAL A 339 19.87 8.02 -28.85
C VAL A 339 19.08 8.10 -30.16
N ASP A 340 18.62 9.28 -30.56
CA ASP A 340 17.89 9.47 -31.82
C ASP A 340 18.78 9.23 -33.06
N LYS A 341 20.08 9.56 -32.98
CA LYS A 341 21.05 9.29 -34.05
C LYS A 341 21.37 7.80 -34.15
N GLU A 342 21.59 7.15 -33.01
CA GLU A 342 21.84 5.71 -32.94
C GLU A 342 20.61 4.92 -33.43
N THR A 343 19.41 5.30 -32.97
CA THR A 343 18.14 4.73 -33.44
C THR A 343 18.01 4.85 -34.97
N ARG A 344 18.31 6.01 -35.55
CA ARG A 344 18.30 6.21 -37.02
C ARG A 344 19.38 5.40 -37.74
N ARG A 345 20.53 5.14 -37.11
CA ARG A 345 21.60 4.28 -37.67
C ARG A 345 21.16 2.82 -37.68
N LEU A 346 20.63 2.33 -36.56
CA LEU A 346 20.10 0.96 -36.42
C LEU A 346 18.92 0.73 -37.38
N GLN A 347 17.99 1.69 -37.49
CA GLN A 347 16.85 1.59 -38.41
C GLN A 347 17.28 1.51 -39.88
N LYS A 348 18.37 2.18 -40.28
CA LYS A 348 18.93 2.00 -41.63
C LYS A 348 19.55 0.61 -41.81
N LEU A 349 20.36 0.16 -40.86
CA LEU A 349 21.07 -1.12 -40.95
C LEU A 349 20.10 -2.30 -41.03
N TYR A 350 19.16 -2.39 -40.08
CA TYR A 350 18.18 -3.47 -40.02
C TYR A 350 17.03 -3.31 -41.02
N GLY A 351 16.66 -2.07 -41.39
CA GLY A 351 15.63 -1.82 -42.40
C GLY A 351 16.06 -2.24 -43.82
N GLU A 352 17.35 -2.20 -44.14
CA GLU A 352 17.87 -2.77 -45.40
C GLU A 352 17.97 -4.29 -45.36
N GLU A 353 18.29 -4.88 -44.21
CA GLU A 353 18.31 -6.33 -44.00
C GLU A 353 16.91 -6.95 -44.11
N GLU A 354 15.90 -6.35 -43.48
CA GLU A 354 14.49 -6.74 -43.64
C GLU A 354 14.03 -6.63 -45.10
N ARG A 355 14.44 -5.57 -45.82
CA ARG A 355 14.13 -5.41 -47.25
C ARG A 355 14.79 -6.48 -48.12
N LYS A 356 16.01 -6.91 -47.80
CA LYS A 356 16.72 -8.00 -48.49
C LYS A 356 16.08 -9.35 -48.19
N ALA A 357 15.75 -9.64 -46.93
CA ALA A 357 15.05 -10.86 -46.54
C ALA A 357 13.69 -11.00 -47.26
N ARG A 358 12.93 -9.90 -47.35
CA ARG A 358 11.64 -9.86 -48.07
C ARG A 358 11.77 -9.93 -49.60
N ALA A 359 12.93 -9.57 -50.16
CA ALA A 359 13.21 -9.71 -51.59
C ALA A 359 13.68 -11.12 -51.98
N GLN A 360 14.10 -11.95 -51.01
CA GLN A 360 14.59 -13.32 -51.24
C GLN A 360 13.51 -14.40 -51.19
N THR A 361 12.25 -14.07 -50.88
CA THR A 361 11.12 -15.01 -50.99
C THR A 361 10.54 -15.01 -52.42
N PRO A 362 10.65 -16.11 -53.20
CA PRO A 362 10.08 -16.19 -54.55
C PRO A 362 8.55 -16.26 -54.51
N GLY A 363 7.89 -15.59 -55.45
CA GLY A 363 6.43 -15.56 -55.54
C GLY A 363 5.83 -16.88 -56.04
N LEU A 364 4.79 -17.36 -55.36
CA LEU A 364 3.93 -18.44 -55.85
C LEU A 364 3.01 -17.93 -56.99
N PRO A 365 2.70 -18.76 -58.00
CA PRO A 365 1.96 -18.32 -59.19
C PRO A 365 0.48 -18.02 -58.90
N PRO A 366 -0.16 -17.15 -59.71
CA PRO A 366 -1.57 -16.78 -59.55
C PRO A 366 -2.50 -17.95 -59.91
N ARG A 367 -3.52 -18.17 -59.08
CA ARG A 367 -4.57 -19.18 -59.30
C ARG A 367 -5.58 -18.68 -60.35
N PRO A 368 -5.95 -19.49 -61.37
CA PRO A 368 -6.88 -19.05 -62.41
C PRO A 368 -8.30 -18.83 -61.90
N SER A 369 -8.99 -17.90 -62.55
CA SER A 369 -10.36 -17.46 -62.28
C SER A 369 -11.42 -18.49 -62.70
N ALA A 370 -12.41 -18.73 -61.83
CA ALA A 370 -13.64 -19.44 -62.16
C ALA A 370 -14.82 -18.45 -62.38
N PRO A 371 -15.83 -18.77 -63.22
CA PRO A 371 -16.94 -17.86 -63.53
C PRO A 371 -17.92 -17.63 -62.36
N GLN A 372 -18.71 -16.57 -62.49
CA GLN A 372 -19.66 -16.08 -61.48
C GLN A 372 -20.82 -17.05 -61.19
N ALA A 373 -21.19 -17.15 -59.92
CA ALA A 373 -22.53 -17.52 -59.46
C ALA A 373 -23.05 -16.42 -58.51
N PRO A 374 -24.35 -16.04 -58.56
CA PRO A 374 -24.82 -14.83 -57.91
C PRO A 374 -25.17 -14.98 -56.42
N ASN A 375 -25.00 -13.88 -55.68
CA ASN A 375 -25.68 -13.49 -54.44
C ASN A 375 -26.00 -14.57 -53.37
N GLY A 376 -25.29 -14.51 -52.25
CA GLY A 376 -25.73 -15.07 -50.96
C GLY A 376 -24.89 -14.53 -49.80
N HIS A 377 -25.48 -13.73 -48.92
CA HIS A 377 -24.79 -13.15 -47.75
C HIS A 377 -24.52 -14.19 -46.64
N ASN A 378 -23.44 -13.93 -45.87
CA ASN A 378 -23.17 -14.26 -44.45
C ASN A 378 -23.88 -15.47 -43.79
N GLY A 379 -23.21 -16.25 -42.96
CA GLY A 379 -21.86 -16.08 -42.39
C GLY A 379 -21.70 -17.02 -41.18
N HIS A 380 -20.56 -17.69 -41.09
CA HIS A 380 -20.48 -18.99 -40.42
C HIS A 380 -20.31 -18.96 -38.89
N GLN A 381 -20.83 -20.03 -38.28
CA GLN A 381 -20.46 -20.50 -36.95
C GLN A 381 -19.03 -21.11 -36.92
N TYR A 382 -18.40 -20.95 -35.76
CA TYR A 382 -17.49 -21.85 -35.03
C TYR A 382 -16.65 -22.98 -35.69
N GLN A 383 -15.56 -23.23 -34.95
CA GLN A 383 -14.75 -24.46 -34.82
C GLN A 383 -13.50 -24.58 -35.70
N ARG A 384 -12.39 -24.89 -35.03
CA ARG A 384 -11.05 -25.07 -35.58
C ARG A 384 -10.41 -26.28 -34.90
N PRO A 385 -10.24 -27.42 -35.58
CA PRO A 385 -9.44 -28.54 -35.06
C PRO A 385 -7.94 -28.37 -35.39
N HIS A 386 -7.09 -28.98 -34.58
CA HIS A 386 -5.64 -29.11 -34.86
C HIS A 386 -5.36 -30.18 -35.94
N PRO A 387 -4.14 -30.17 -36.50
CA PRO A 387 -3.39 -31.42 -36.52
C PRO A 387 -1.95 -31.29 -35.99
N ARG A 388 -1.46 -32.37 -35.36
CA ARG A 388 -0.04 -32.63 -35.08
C ARG A 388 0.64 -33.20 -36.34
N TYR A 389 1.97 -33.06 -36.44
CA TYR A 389 2.81 -34.17 -36.89
C TYR A 389 4.14 -34.22 -36.12
N ASN A 390 4.83 -35.35 -36.25
CA ASN A 390 5.76 -35.91 -35.26
C ASN A 390 7.13 -36.20 -35.89
N GLN A 391 8.23 -36.12 -35.12
CA GLN A 391 9.47 -36.89 -35.37
C GLN A 391 10.40 -36.87 -34.14
N GLY A 392 10.97 -38.04 -33.80
CA GLY A 392 11.85 -38.27 -32.64
C GLY A 392 13.35 -38.24 -33.00
N PRO A 393 14.23 -38.79 -32.14
CA PRO A 393 14.37 -40.25 -32.08
C PRO A 393 14.54 -40.90 -30.68
N SER A 394 14.56 -42.24 -30.68
CA SER A 394 14.63 -43.21 -29.55
C SER A 394 15.97 -43.20 -28.78
N ARG A 395 16.23 -43.93 -27.67
CA ARG A 395 15.76 -45.25 -27.13
C ARG A 395 15.64 -45.16 -25.57
N MET A 396 15.37 -46.18 -24.73
CA MET A 396 15.33 -47.66 -24.82
C MET A 396 14.02 -48.26 -24.23
N SER A 397 14.06 -49.40 -23.51
CA SER A 397 12.89 -50.21 -23.13
C SER A 397 13.18 -51.21 -21.99
N HIS A 398 12.26 -51.32 -21.03
CA HIS A 398 11.90 -52.47 -20.15
C HIS A 398 10.47 -52.15 -19.62
N GLY A 399 9.52 -53.05 -19.37
CA GLY A 399 9.42 -54.50 -19.60
C GLY A 399 8.28 -55.11 -18.76
N GLY A 400 7.24 -55.68 -19.41
CA GLY A 400 6.07 -56.35 -18.79
C GLY A 400 4.92 -55.42 -18.36
N SER A 401 3.65 -55.83 -18.26
CA SER A 401 2.85 -56.95 -18.80
C SER A 401 1.42 -56.79 -18.21
N GLN A 402 0.41 -56.89 -19.08
CA GLN A 402 -1.06 -56.82 -18.90
C GLN A 402 -1.66 -57.75 -17.79
N PRO A 403 -2.97 -57.77 -17.43
CA PRO A 403 -4.17 -57.29 -18.18
C PRO A 403 -5.39 -56.66 -17.44
N TYR A 404 -6.21 -55.95 -18.25
CA TYR A 404 -7.70 -55.81 -18.28
C TYR A 404 -8.62 -56.16 -17.09
N LEU A 405 -9.65 -55.29 -16.91
CA LEU A 405 -11.07 -55.71 -16.84
C LEU A 405 -12.05 -54.55 -17.22
N GLN A 406 -13.20 -54.92 -17.78
CA GLN A 406 -14.35 -54.12 -18.27
C GLN A 406 -15.60 -54.86 -17.71
N VAL A 407 -16.77 -54.32 -17.31
CA VAL A 407 -17.87 -53.54 -17.96
C VAL A 407 -18.87 -53.17 -16.79
N PRO A 408 -20.20 -52.97 -16.98
CA PRO A 408 -21.00 -51.92 -17.64
C PRO A 408 -21.74 -50.97 -16.65
N GLY A 409 -22.44 -49.95 -17.16
CA GLY A 409 -23.23 -48.98 -16.36
C GLY A 409 -24.76 -49.12 -16.47
N GLN A 410 -25.50 -48.14 -15.92
CA GLN A 410 -26.96 -47.97 -16.08
C GLN A 410 -27.39 -46.49 -16.14
N MET A 411 -28.60 -46.26 -16.65
CA MET A 411 -29.21 -44.94 -16.90
C MET A 411 -30.12 -44.48 -15.74
N SER A 412 -30.40 -43.17 -15.64
CA SER A 412 -31.71 -42.65 -15.23
C SER A 412 -31.93 -41.20 -15.66
N THR A 413 -33.20 -40.83 -15.82
CA THR A 413 -33.68 -39.59 -16.46
C THR A 413 -34.40 -38.67 -15.48
N THR A 414 -34.25 -37.36 -15.62
CA THR A 414 -35.31 -36.39 -15.26
C THR A 414 -35.28 -35.15 -16.17
N THR A 415 -36.47 -34.70 -16.55
CA THR A 415 -36.75 -33.49 -17.33
C THR A 415 -37.11 -32.30 -16.42
N LEU A 416 -36.93 -31.06 -16.89
CA LEU A 416 -38.00 -30.05 -17.09
C LEU A 416 -37.52 -28.58 -17.18
N LEU A 417 -38.31 -27.79 -17.92
CA LEU A 417 -38.55 -26.32 -17.84
C LEU A 417 -37.54 -25.32 -18.46
N SER A 418 -37.96 -24.78 -19.61
CA SER A 418 -37.51 -23.50 -20.20
C SER A 418 -38.54 -22.38 -19.93
N PRO A 419 -38.16 -21.09 -20.03
CA PRO A 419 -39.08 -19.99 -20.36
C PRO A 419 -38.80 -19.34 -21.74
N PRO A 420 -39.72 -18.51 -22.29
CA PRO A 420 -39.88 -18.34 -23.75
C PRO A 420 -39.33 -17.04 -24.37
N VAL A 421 -39.37 -17.01 -25.71
CA VAL A 421 -38.97 -15.90 -26.62
C VAL A 421 -40.16 -14.98 -26.97
N GLY A 422 -39.89 -13.69 -27.22
CA GLY A 422 -40.85 -12.69 -27.75
C GLY A 422 -40.42 -12.03 -29.07
N PRO A 423 -41.33 -11.38 -29.83
CA PRO A 423 -41.19 -11.07 -31.27
C PRO A 423 -40.65 -9.65 -31.63
N PRO A 424 -40.43 -9.29 -32.93
CA PRO A 424 -39.40 -8.31 -33.31
C PRO A 424 -39.83 -6.99 -34.03
N GLN A 425 -38.86 -6.05 -34.10
CA GLN A 425 -38.66 -4.97 -35.12
C GLN A 425 -39.63 -3.75 -35.17
N PRO A 426 -39.31 -2.60 -35.87
CA PRO A 426 -38.15 -2.31 -36.77
C PRO A 426 -37.39 -0.94 -36.60
N ALA A 427 -36.18 -0.89 -37.22
CA ALA A 427 -35.49 0.21 -37.94
C ALA A 427 -35.30 1.66 -37.39
N GLY A 428 -34.04 2.16 -37.43
CA GLY A 428 -33.69 3.61 -37.34
C GLY A 428 -32.17 3.91 -37.38
N LYS A 429 -31.68 4.60 -38.42
CA LYS A 429 -30.27 4.79 -38.87
C LYS A 429 -29.40 5.82 -38.06
N PRO A 430 -28.07 5.99 -38.35
CA PRO A 430 -27.01 6.25 -37.33
C PRO A 430 -26.27 7.62 -37.43
N LEU A 431 -24.99 7.65 -37.01
CA LEU A 431 -23.96 8.74 -36.96
C LEU A 431 -23.90 9.51 -35.60
N HIS A 432 -22.76 10.01 -35.08
CA HIS A 432 -21.45 10.30 -35.71
C HIS A 432 -20.26 10.21 -34.71
N ASN A 433 -19.06 9.82 -35.16
CA ASN A 433 -17.79 9.97 -34.41
C ASN A 433 -17.37 11.45 -34.27
N LYS A 434 -16.87 11.92 -33.11
CA LYS A 434 -15.86 13.02 -33.06
C LYS A 434 -14.87 12.90 -31.90
N ARG A 435 -13.58 13.05 -32.23
CA ARG A 435 -12.47 13.40 -31.32
C ARG A 435 -12.34 14.93 -31.24
N SER A 436 -12.13 15.48 -30.03
CA SER A 436 -11.43 16.75 -29.76
C SER A 436 -11.36 16.90 -28.22
N SER A 437 -10.23 17.00 -27.51
CA SER A 437 -8.93 17.66 -27.67
C SER A 437 -8.86 19.10 -27.11
N PHE A 438 -7.70 19.39 -26.51
CA PHE A 438 -7.15 20.66 -26.03
C PHE A 438 -7.71 21.40 -24.80
N PHE A 439 -6.77 21.57 -23.86
CA PHE A 439 -6.61 22.63 -22.86
C PHE A 439 -7.42 23.92 -23.08
N GLY A 440 -8.12 24.35 -22.02
CA GLY A 440 -8.73 25.67 -21.93
C GLY A 440 -8.64 26.23 -20.50
N PHE A 441 -7.52 26.86 -20.16
CA PHE A 441 -7.44 27.68 -18.95
C PHE A 441 -8.30 28.95 -19.12
N ARG A 442 -9.21 29.23 -18.18
CA ARG A 442 -9.58 30.61 -17.81
C ARG A 442 -9.78 30.73 -16.29
N ARG A 443 -9.42 31.90 -15.76
CA ARG A 443 -9.42 32.32 -14.36
C ARG A 443 -10.09 33.71 -14.33
N ALA A 444 -10.74 34.06 -13.20
CA ALA A 444 -11.55 35.27 -12.99
C ALA A 444 -12.84 35.34 -13.86
N SER A 445 -13.99 35.86 -13.41
CA SER A 445 -14.46 36.30 -12.07
C SER A 445 -16.03 36.17 -12.05
N ASP A 446 -16.88 36.69 -11.15
CA ASP A 446 -16.76 37.70 -10.07
C ASP A 446 -17.85 37.55 -8.97
N GLU A 447 -18.08 38.58 -8.14
CA GLU A 447 -19.09 38.68 -7.06
C GLU A 447 -20.57 38.34 -7.42
N GLY A 448 -21.33 37.83 -6.43
CA GLY A 448 -22.79 37.60 -6.52
C GLY A 448 -23.48 37.40 -5.16
N LYS A 449 -24.02 38.49 -4.60
CA LYS A 449 -24.56 38.61 -3.22
C LYS A 449 -25.71 37.65 -2.83
N LEU A 450 -25.64 37.18 -1.58
CA LEU A 450 -26.72 37.04 -0.57
C LEU A 450 -28.14 36.61 -1.00
N SER A 451 -28.63 35.52 -0.38
CA SER A 451 -29.88 35.62 0.39
C SER A 451 -29.95 34.61 1.55
N LYS A 452 -30.26 35.10 2.75
CA LYS A 452 -30.80 34.30 3.86
C LYS A 452 -32.28 34.05 3.56
N LYS A 453 -32.74 32.80 3.66
CA LYS A 453 -34.11 32.48 4.10
C LYS A 453 -34.09 31.33 5.09
N ARG A 454 -35.05 31.36 6.01
CA ARG A 454 -35.18 30.57 7.25
C ARG A 454 -36.66 30.20 7.39
N SER A 455 -36.96 29.08 8.05
CA SER A 455 -38.29 28.42 8.14
C SER A 455 -38.76 27.79 6.82
N SER A 456 -39.67 26.80 6.79
CA SER A 456 -40.67 26.41 7.81
C SER A 456 -40.84 24.88 7.95
N MET A 457 -41.55 24.48 9.02
CA MET A 457 -42.06 23.12 9.26
C MET A 457 -42.89 22.59 8.06
N PHE A 458 -42.76 21.31 7.74
CA PHE A 458 -43.67 20.25 8.24
C PHE A 458 -42.95 18.89 8.22
#